data_AF-A0A7Z7YS19-F1
#
_entry.id   AF-A0A7Z7YS19-F1
#
_cell.length_a   1.000
_cell.length_b   1.000
_cell.length_c   1.000
_cell.angle_alpha   90.00
_cell.angle_beta   90.00
_cell.angle_gamma   90.00
#
_symmetry.space_group_name_H-M   'P 1'
#
loop_
_entity.id
_entity.type
_entity.pdbx_description
1 polymer ?
#
loop_
_entity_poly.entity_id
_entity_poly.type
_entity_poly.pdbx_seq_one_letter_code
_entity_poly.pdbx_strand_id
1 'polypeptide(L)' 'MHIVIGILGIIFFLALAVLFSSDRKNIRWRYVGLLVVIKLIFAFILFKTNLGISVIGRISDGFIDLLAKVAF' A
#
# COMPACT_ATOMS: atom_id res chain seq x y z
N MET A 1 -16.17 12.55 -3.54
CA MET A 1 -16.48 11.13 -3.79
C MET A 1 -15.23 10.24 -3.74
N HIS A 2 -14.19 10.46 -4.55
CA HIS A 2 -13.01 9.58 -4.62
C HIS A 2 -12.18 9.44 -3.32
N ILE A 3 -11.92 10.55 -2.61
CA ILE A 3 -11.15 10.50 -1.35
C ILE A 3 -11.91 9.76 -0.23
N VAL A 4 -13.24 9.88 -0.22
CA VAL A 4 -14.12 9.30 0.82
C VAL A 4 -14.07 7.77 0.73
N ILE A 5 -14.11 7.23 -0.49
CA ILE A 5 -13.97 5.78 -0.74
C ILE A 5 -12.58 5.30 -0.29
N GLY A 6 -11.53 6.08 -0.54
CA GLY A 6 -10.17 5.74 -0.08
C GLY A 6 -10.07 5.66 1.45
N ILE A 7 -10.64 6.64 2.16
CA ILE A 7 -10.67 6.65 3.63
C ILE A 7 -11.50 5.48 4.18
N LEU A 8 -12.68 5.23 3.60
CA LEU A 8 -13.52 4.08 3.96
C LEU A 8 -12.80 2.75 3.75
N GLY A 9 -12.05 2.61 2.66
CA GLY A 9 -11.25 1.41 2.39
C GLY A 9 -10.21 1.19 3.49
N ILE A 10 -9.46 2.22 3.90
CA ILE A 10 -8.47 2.11 4.97
C ILE A 10 -9.12 1.67 6.28
N ILE A 11 -10.24 2.30 6.66
CA ILE A 11 -10.99 1.96 7.87
C ILE A 11 -11.50 0.51 7.80
N PHE A 12 -12.06 0.11 6.66
CA PHE A 12 -12.57 -1.24 6.44
C PHE A 12 -11.48 -2.31 6.57
N PHE A 13 -10.31 -2.09 5.97
CA PHE A 13 -9.18 -3.01 6.10
C PHE A 13 -8.60 -3.05 7.51
N LEU A 14 -8.55 -1.93 8.23
CA LEU A 14 -8.15 -1.92 9.65
C LEU A 14 -9.16 -2.68 10.51
N ALA A 15 -10.46 -2.51 10.26
CA ALA A 15 -11.51 -3.25 10.95
C ALA A 15 -11.40 -4.76 10.69
N LEU A 16 -11.17 -5.17 9.45
CA LEU A 16 -10.88 -6.56 9.09
C LEU A 16 -9.64 -7.10 9.79
N ALA A 17 -8.55 -6.33 9.81
CA ALA A 17 -7.32 -6.74 10.49
C ALA A 17 -7.54 -6.97 11.99
N VAL A 18 -8.34 -6.12 12.64
CA VAL A 18 -8.75 -6.32 14.04
C VAL A 18 -9.68 -7.52 14.18
N LEU A 19 -10.62 -7.73 13.25
CA LEU A 19 -11.57 -8.83 13.26
C LEU A 19 -10.89 -10.20 13.12
N PHE A 20 -9.82 -10.29 12.35
CA PHE A 20 -9.07 -11.54 12.15
C PHE A 20 -7.82 -11.65 13.02
N SER A 21 -7.55 -10.66 13.89
CA SER A 21 -6.41 -10.72 14.80
C SER A 21 -6.67 -11.73 15.92
N SER A 22 -5.71 -12.64 16.10
CA SER A 22 -5.71 -13.65 17.16
C SER A 22 -5.54 -13.05 18.57
N ASP A 23 -4.89 -11.88 18.68
CA ASP A 23 -4.64 -11.20 19.95
C ASP A 23 -5.03 -9.72 19.88
N ARG A 24 -6.35 -9.48 19.86
CA ARG A 24 -6.91 -8.13 19.69
C ARG A 24 -6.60 -7.20 20.84
N LYS A 25 -6.31 -7.74 22.03
CA LYS A 25 -6.04 -6.97 23.25
C LYS A 25 -4.62 -6.42 23.25
N ASN A 26 -3.67 -7.11 22.63
CA ASN A 26 -2.27 -6.68 22.55
C ASN A 26 -1.90 -6.01 21.22
N ILE A 27 -2.89 -5.50 20.47
CA ILE A 27 -2.60 -4.73 19.26
C ILE A 27 -1.84 -3.46 19.65
N ARG A 28 -0.61 -3.34 19.13
CA ARG A 28 0.25 -2.18 19.37
C ARG A 28 -0.15 -1.03 18.44
N TRP A 29 -1.23 -0.33 18.77
CA TRP A 29 -1.84 0.73 17.95
C TRP A 29 -0.88 1.83 17.49
N ARG A 30 0.16 2.13 18.28
CA ARG A 30 1.23 3.06 17.89
C ARG A 30 1.91 2.64 16.58
N TYR A 31 2.20 1.34 16.41
CA TYR A 31 2.86 0.83 15.21
C TYR A 31 1.90 0.68 14.04
N VAL A 32 0.64 0.34 14.32
CA VAL A 32 -0.41 0.30 13.29
C VAL A 32 -0.59 1.68 12.67
N GLY A 33 -0.77 2.71 13.49
CA GLY A 33 -0.86 4.10 13.03
C GLY A 33 0.40 4.57 12.31
N LEU A 34 1.58 4.26 12.85
CA LEU A 34 2.86 4.58 12.21
C LEU A 34 2.98 3.94 10.82
N LEU A 35 2.62 2.66 10.68
CA LEU A 35 2.60 1.96 9.39
C LEU A 35 1.63 2.60 8.40
N VAL A 36 0.44 3.01 8.85
CA VAL A 36 -0.52 3.71 7.98
C VAL A 36 0.05 5.05 7.49
N VAL A 37 0.65 5.84 8.38
CA VAL A 37 1.29 7.11 8.02
C VAL A 37 2.43 6.89 7.02
N ILE A 38 3.32 5.94 7.30
CA ILE A 38 4.43 5.58 6.39
C ILE A 38 3.87 5.17 5.02
N LYS A 39 2.83 4.32 4.98
CA LYS A 39 2.19 3.92 3.72
C LYS A 39 1.64 5.10 2.93
N LEU A 40 1.02 6.08 3.60
CA LEU A 40 0.52 7.29 2.93
C LEU A 40 1.66 8.17 2.39
N ILE A 41 2.76 8.30 3.14
CA ILE A 41 3.95 9.02 2.69
C ILE A 41 4.54 8.32 1.46
N PHE A 42 4.73 7.01 1.51
CA PHE A 42 5.20 6.23 0.37
C PHE A 42 4.26 6.33 -0.82
N ALA A 43 2.95 6.20 -0.62
CA ALA A 43 1.97 6.34 -1.69
C ALA A 43 2.05 7.73 -2.34
N PHE A 44 2.19 8.79 -1.56
CA PHE A 44 2.35 10.14 -2.08
C PHE A 44 3.66 10.28 -2.88
N ILE A 45 4.79 9.85 -2.31
CA ILE A 45 6.09 9.94 -3.00
C ILE A 45 6.04 9.15 -4.30
N LEU A 46 5.59 7.91 -4.25
CA LEU A 46 5.60 6.99 -5.38
C LEU A 46 4.61 7.42 -6.49
N PHE A 47 3.38 7.83 -6.15
CA PHE A 47 2.36 8.12 -7.15
C PHE A 47 2.22 9.60 -7.53
N LYS A 48 2.79 10.53 -6.75
CA LYS A 48 2.65 11.97 -7.01
C LYS A 48 3.94 12.65 -7.44
N THR A 49 5.11 12.08 -7.17
CA THR A 49 6.39 12.68 -7.53
C THR A 49 6.96 12.09 -8.81
N ASN A 50 7.65 12.90 -9.61
CA ASN A 50 8.28 12.46 -10.85
C ASN A 50 9.34 11.37 -10.61
N LEU A 51 10.10 11.49 -9.52
CA LEU A 51 11.06 10.46 -9.11
C LEU A 51 10.36 9.14 -8.77
N GLY A 52 9.29 9.18 -7.99
CA GLY A 52 8.51 8.00 -7.62
C GLY A 52 7.91 7.29 -8.82
N ILE A 53 7.32 8.05 -9.74
CA ILE A 53 6.74 7.52 -10.98
C ILE A 53 7.83 6.87 -11.85
N SER A 54 9.00 7.50 -11.97
CA SER A 54 10.12 6.94 -12.73
C SER A 54 10.63 5.64 -12.11
N VAL A 55 10.72 5.55 -10.79
CA VAL A 55 11.14 4.32 -10.09
C VAL A 55 10.13 3.20 -10.31
N ILE A 56 8.83 3.47 -10.15
CA ILE A 56 7.78 2.47 -10.42
C ILE A 56 7.81 2.03 -11.88
N GLY A 57 7.96 2.96 -12.83
CA GLY A 57 8.07 2.63 -14.25
C GLY A 57 9.17 1.62 -14.53
N ARG A 58 10.38 1.84 -14.00
CA ARG A 58 11.50 0.89 -14.15
C ARG A 58 11.21 -0.49 -13.53
N ILE A 59 10.50 -0.53 -12.41
CA ILE A 59 10.09 -1.80 -11.80
C ILE A 59 9.09 -2.51 -12.70
N SER A 60 8.09 -1.79 -13.23
CA SER A 60 7.11 -2.32 -14.17
C SER A 60 7.75 -2.85 -15.44
N ASP A 61 8.71 -2.12 -16.03
CA ASP A 61 9.46 -2.55 -17.20
C ASP A 61 10.22 -3.86 -16.92
N GLY A 62 10.85 -3.96 -15.74
CA GLY A 62 11.51 -5.20 -15.30
C GLY A 62 10.56 -6.40 -15.21
N PHE A 63 9.33 -6.20 -14.74
CA PHE A 63 8.31 -7.26 -14.75
C PHE A 63 7.85 -7.63 -16.16
N ILE A 64 7.69 -6.65 -17.05
CA ILE A 64 7.34 -6.91 -18.46
C ILE A 64 8.41 -7.75 -19.14
N ASP A 65 9.69 -7.42 -18.93
CA ASP A 65 10.82 -8.18 -19.46
C ASP A 65 10.85 -9.63 -18.95
N LEU A 66 10.53 -9.83 -17.67
CA LEU A 66 10.44 -11.18 -17.10
C LEU A 66 9.28 -11.97 -17.72
N LEU A 67 8.12 -11.35 -17.89
CA LEU A 67 6.96 -11.99 -18.52
C LEU A 67 7.24 -12.34 -19.98
N ALA A 68 7.89 -11.46 -20.72
CA ALA A 68 8.26 -11.69 -22.11
C ALA A 68 9.18 -12.91 -22.28
N LYS A 69 10.04 -13.20 -21.30
CA LYS A 69 10.93 -14.37 -21.32
C LYS A 69 10.22 -15.70 -21.04
N VAL A 70 9.07 -15.67 -20.36
CA VAL A 70 8.30 -16.87 -20.00
C VAL A 70 7.17 -17.14 -21.00
N ALA A 71 6.77 -16.14 -21.79
CA ALA A 71 5.70 -16.25 -22.79
C ALA A 71 6.13 -16.89 -24.12
N PHE A 72 7.32 -17.50 -24.20
CA PHE A 72 7.83 -18.30 -25.32
C PHE A 72 7.90 -19.79 -24.95
#